data_AF-A0A1D2TKB0-F1
#
_entry.id   AF-A0A1D2TKB0-F1
#
_cell.length_a   1.000
_cell.length_b   1.000
_cell.length_c   1.000
_cell.angle_alpha   90.00
_cell.angle_beta   90.00
_cell.angle_gamma   90.00
#
_symmetry.space_group_name_H-M   'P 1'
#
loop_
_entity.id
_entity.type
_entity.pdbx_description
1 polymer ?
#
loop_
_entity_poly.entity_id
_entity_poly.type
_entity_poly.pdbx_seq_one_letter_code
_entity_poly.pdbx_strand_id
1 'polypeptide(L)'
;MLNNIFGQSIKFDIVFKETTALNDFQNGETQSEILSNGALRITVSLNSNILPNAAVEYSSRTMFHEFLHAYLQYTGSYGILKNHNEIANQYVDSLASALKANFPNMTAVDAKALSWGGLQDTNAWDSIQDNHFEDSQEILSINAKYRIANGKGTKCQGQ
;
A
#
# COMPACT_ATOMS: atom_id res chain seq x y z
N MET A 1 15.64 7.37 8.26
CA MET A 1 15.67 6.63 6.98
C MET A 1 14.91 7.38 5.88
N LEU A 2 13.69 7.89 6.12
CA LEU A 2 12.93 8.71 5.16
C LEU A 2 13.63 10.03 4.73
N ASN A 3 14.22 10.78 5.67
CA ASN A 3 14.89 12.06 5.38
C ASN A 3 16.15 11.95 4.50
N ASN A 4 16.70 10.74 4.30
CA ASN A 4 17.87 10.55 3.43
C ASN A 4 17.47 10.18 1.99
N ILE A 5 16.17 10.01 1.71
CA ILE A 5 15.64 9.66 0.38
C ILE A 5 14.83 10.83 -0.19
N PHE A 6 14.10 11.58 0.64
CA PHE A 6 13.21 12.67 0.20
C PHE A 6 13.70 14.04 0.67
N GLY A 7 13.84 14.97 -0.28
CA GLY A 7 14.13 16.39 -0.01
C GLY A 7 15.60 16.82 -0.09
N GLN A 8 16.54 15.92 -0.43
CA GLN A 8 17.97 16.27 -0.55
C GLN A 8 18.59 16.02 -1.94
N SER A 9 17.88 15.40 -2.88
CA SER A 9 18.41 15.06 -4.20
C SER A 9 17.63 15.77 -5.30
N ILE A 10 18.33 16.60 -6.09
CA ILE A 10 17.80 17.16 -7.35
C ILE A 10 17.46 16.10 -8.41
N LYS A 11 17.78 14.81 -8.14
CA LYS A 11 17.58 13.69 -9.07
C LYS A 11 16.35 12.84 -8.76
N PHE A 12 15.67 13.05 -7.63
CA PHE A 12 14.58 12.19 -7.19
C PHE A 12 13.50 12.93 -6.38
N ASP A 13 12.23 12.74 -6.75
CA ASP A 13 11.08 13.40 -6.15
C ASP A 13 9.91 12.40 -5.99
N ILE A 14 9.26 12.37 -4.82
CA ILE A 14 7.98 11.66 -4.64
C ILE A 14 6.90 12.67 -4.36
N VAL A 15 5.84 12.63 -5.19
CA VAL A 15 4.68 13.49 -5.06
C VAL A 15 3.46 12.64 -4.67
N PHE A 16 2.82 12.98 -3.57
CA PHE A 16 1.51 12.42 -3.20
C PHE A 16 0.41 13.36 -3.69
N LYS A 17 -0.62 12.80 -4.32
CA LYS A 17 -1.83 13.54 -4.70
C LYS A 17 -3.08 12.69 -4.52
N GLU A 18 -4.19 13.35 -4.25
CA GLU A 18 -5.50 12.72 -4.32
C GLU A 18 -6.03 12.77 -5.76
N THR A 19 -6.87 11.80 -6.12
CA THR A 19 -7.54 11.77 -7.43
C THR A 19 -8.86 11.01 -7.38
N THR A 20 -9.82 11.46 -8.19
CA THR A 20 -11.09 10.78 -8.47
C THR A 20 -11.06 9.96 -9.76
N ALA A 21 -9.92 9.93 -10.47
CA ALA A 21 -9.79 9.27 -11.78
C ALA A 21 -9.51 7.77 -11.69
N LEU A 22 -9.17 7.24 -10.50
CA LEU A 22 -8.95 5.82 -10.27
C LEU A 22 -10.28 5.07 -10.14
N ASN A 23 -10.33 3.84 -10.64
CA ASN A 23 -11.53 2.99 -10.54
C ASN A 23 -11.73 2.45 -9.11
N ASP A 24 -12.90 1.87 -8.86
CA ASP A 24 -13.30 1.40 -7.51
C ASP A 24 -12.44 0.25 -6.95
N PHE A 25 -11.63 -0.41 -7.78
CA PHE A 25 -10.72 -1.48 -7.37
C PHE A 25 -9.30 -0.97 -7.07
N GLN A 26 -8.98 0.27 -7.45
CA GLN A 26 -7.67 0.90 -7.24
C GLN A 26 -7.74 1.88 -6.07
N ASN A 27 -7.17 1.51 -4.92
CA ASN A 27 -7.10 2.41 -3.75
C ASN A 27 -5.98 3.45 -3.90
N GLY A 28 -4.95 3.12 -4.66
CA GLY A 28 -3.84 3.99 -5.01
C GLY A 28 -3.17 3.51 -6.29
N GLU A 29 -2.28 4.33 -6.83
CA GLU A 29 -1.45 4.01 -7.99
C GLU A 29 -0.11 4.75 -7.91
N THR A 30 0.97 4.06 -8.23
CA THR A 30 2.32 4.63 -8.28
C THR A 30 2.90 4.61 -9.69
N GLN A 31 3.24 5.78 -10.22
CA GLN A 31 3.81 5.95 -11.56
C GLN A 31 5.13 6.70 -11.51
N SER A 32 6.13 6.25 -12.27
CA SER A 32 7.41 6.96 -12.46
C SER A 32 7.49 7.68 -13.80
N GLU A 33 8.18 8.80 -13.80
CA GLU A 33 8.51 9.61 -14.97
C GLU A 33 9.96 10.10 -14.86
N ILE A 34 10.72 10.01 -15.95
CA ILE A 34 12.01 10.71 -16.06
C ILE A 34 11.73 12.11 -16.64
N LEU A 35 11.95 13.13 -15.83
CA LEU A 35 11.76 14.52 -16.21
C LEU A 35 12.82 14.95 -17.25
N SER A 36 12.56 16.05 -17.96
CA SER A 36 13.47 16.59 -18.99
C SER A 36 14.87 16.94 -18.48
N ASN A 37 15.02 17.20 -17.17
CA ASN A 37 16.31 17.44 -16.52
C ASN A 37 17.02 16.15 -16.05
N GLY A 38 16.47 14.98 -16.37
CA GLY A 38 16.99 13.67 -15.98
C GLY A 38 16.65 13.24 -14.55
N ALA A 39 15.85 14.01 -13.81
CA ALA A 39 15.37 13.62 -12.50
C ALA A 39 14.25 12.58 -12.60
N LEU A 40 14.26 11.59 -11.72
CA LEU A 40 13.16 10.63 -11.56
C LEU A 40 12.10 11.25 -10.64
N ARG A 41 10.89 11.45 -11.16
CA ARG A 41 9.71 11.76 -10.36
C ARG A 41 8.85 10.52 -10.24
N ILE A 42 8.40 10.22 -9.03
CA ILE A 42 7.39 9.19 -8.79
C ILE A 42 6.16 9.86 -8.19
N THR A 43 5.02 9.67 -8.83
CA THR A 43 3.74 10.17 -8.34
C THR A 43 2.94 9.04 -7.73
N VAL A 44 2.55 9.20 -6.48
CA VAL A 44 1.59 8.36 -5.78
C VAL A 44 0.24 9.05 -5.81
N SER A 45 -0.71 8.45 -6.51
CA SER A 45 -2.10 8.91 -6.60
C SER A 45 -2.96 8.10 -5.64
N LEU A 46 -3.72 8.75 -4.76
CA LEU A 46 -4.60 8.12 -3.78
C LEU A 46 -6.07 8.32 -4.19
N ASN A 47 -6.88 7.25 -4.13
CA ASN A 47 -8.26 7.30 -4.60
C ASN A 47 -9.17 8.00 -3.58
N SER A 48 -9.55 9.24 -3.88
CA SER A 48 -10.42 10.06 -3.03
C SER A 48 -11.91 9.69 -3.09
N ASN A 49 -12.31 8.76 -3.97
CA ASN A 49 -13.66 8.20 -3.97
C ASN A 49 -13.81 7.08 -2.91
N ILE A 50 -12.70 6.40 -2.56
CA ILE A 50 -12.71 5.22 -1.68
C ILE A 50 -12.16 5.56 -0.29
N LEU A 51 -10.94 6.09 -0.23
CA LEU A 51 -10.17 6.19 1.01
C LEU A 51 -10.80 7.06 2.10
N PRO A 52 -11.56 8.14 1.79
CA PRO A 52 -12.26 8.90 2.83
C PRO A 52 -13.31 8.08 3.59
N ASN A 53 -13.83 7.02 2.97
CA ASN A 53 -14.82 6.12 3.56
C ASN A 53 -14.17 4.88 4.21
N ALA A 54 -12.85 4.75 4.19
CA ALA A 54 -12.14 3.64 4.81
C ALA A 54 -11.64 4.00 6.21
N ALA A 55 -11.21 2.99 6.97
CA ALA A 55 -10.51 3.22 8.23
C ALA A 55 -9.14 3.87 7.98
N VAL A 56 -8.65 4.68 8.93
CA VAL A 56 -7.33 5.34 8.87
C VAL A 56 -6.21 4.32 8.68
N GLU A 57 -6.36 3.14 9.25
CA GLU A 57 -5.43 2.02 9.11
C GLU A 57 -5.37 1.49 7.67
N TYR A 58 -6.51 1.43 6.99
CA TYR A 58 -6.60 1.03 5.58
C TYR A 58 -6.03 2.10 4.64
N SER A 59 -6.28 3.38 4.94
CA SER A 59 -5.67 4.47 4.19
C SER A 59 -4.15 4.49 4.39
N SER A 60 -3.68 4.26 5.61
CA SER A 60 -2.24 4.17 5.92
C SER A 60 -1.57 2.98 5.25
N ARG A 61 -2.20 1.78 5.26
CA ARG A 61 -1.66 0.62 4.53
C ARG A 61 -1.57 0.88 3.04
N THR A 62 -2.51 1.67 2.49
CA THR A 62 -2.48 2.07 1.08
C THR A 62 -1.30 2.96 0.79
N MET A 63 -1.09 4.00 1.60
CA MET A 63 0.07 4.87 1.44
C MET A 63 1.40 4.11 1.56
N PHE A 64 1.51 3.17 2.50
CA PHE A 64 2.72 2.36 2.67
C PHE A 64 2.94 1.41 1.48
N HIS A 65 1.88 0.82 0.93
CA HIS A 65 1.95 -0.03 -0.25
C HIS A 65 2.46 0.75 -1.47
N GLU A 66 1.86 1.91 -1.75
CA GLU A 66 2.31 2.78 -2.84
C GLU A 66 3.74 3.30 -2.63
N PHE A 67 4.11 3.58 -1.38
CA PHE A 67 5.48 3.95 -1.05
C PHE A 67 6.49 2.84 -1.38
N LEU A 68 6.14 1.57 -1.16
CA LEU A 68 7.00 0.45 -1.53
C LEU A 68 7.16 0.34 -3.04
N HIS A 69 6.11 0.57 -3.82
CA HIS A 69 6.25 0.71 -5.28
C HIS A 69 7.25 1.79 -5.65
N ALA A 70 7.16 2.97 -5.02
CA ALA A 70 8.06 4.06 -5.31
C ALA A 70 9.51 3.75 -4.92
N TYR A 71 9.73 3.12 -3.76
CA TYR A 71 11.04 2.66 -3.33
C TYR A 71 11.63 1.62 -4.30
N LEU A 72 10.85 0.62 -4.70
CA LEU A 72 11.29 -0.42 -5.62
C LEU A 72 11.69 0.16 -6.99
N GLN A 73 10.87 1.08 -7.52
CA GLN A 73 11.18 1.79 -8.77
C GLN A 73 12.45 2.64 -8.65
N TYR A 74 12.66 3.32 -7.52
CA TYR A 74 13.89 4.05 -7.24
C TYR A 74 15.12 3.14 -7.23
N THR A 75 14.99 1.93 -6.68
CA THR A 75 16.07 0.92 -6.66
C THR A 75 16.25 0.15 -7.98
N GLY A 76 15.47 0.49 -9.02
CA GLY A 76 15.58 -0.10 -10.35
C GLY A 76 14.69 -1.32 -10.61
N SER A 77 13.71 -1.60 -9.74
CA SER A 77 12.70 -2.63 -9.95
C SER A 77 11.45 -2.02 -10.57
N TYR A 78 11.28 -2.23 -11.88
CA TYR A 78 10.12 -1.73 -12.64
C TYR A 78 9.16 -2.86 -13.00
N GLY A 79 7.88 -2.51 -13.12
CA GLY A 79 6.78 -3.42 -13.50
C GLY A 79 5.92 -3.84 -12.31
N ILE A 80 4.60 -3.70 -12.46
CA ILE A 80 3.64 -3.86 -11.38
C ILE A 80 3.68 -5.27 -10.76
N LEU A 81 3.57 -6.32 -11.58
CA LEU A 81 3.57 -7.70 -11.11
C LEU A 81 4.90 -8.09 -10.44
N LYS A 82 6.03 -7.58 -10.96
CA LYS A 82 7.35 -7.79 -10.35
C LYS A 82 7.40 -7.13 -8.97
N ASN A 83 6.97 -5.88 -8.87
CA ASN A 83 6.91 -5.16 -7.60
C ASN A 83 5.97 -5.84 -6.60
N HIS A 84 4.77 -6.25 -7.02
CA HIS A 84 3.84 -6.97 -6.14
C HIS A 84 4.49 -8.24 -5.59
N ASN A 85 5.15 -9.06 -6.43
CA ASN A 85 5.85 -10.25 -5.96
C ASN A 85 7.00 -9.90 -5.00
N GLU A 86 7.76 -8.82 -5.24
CA GLU A 86 8.80 -8.36 -4.31
C GLU A 86 8.20 -7.90 -2.97
N ILE A 87 7.10 -7.14 -2.99
CA ILE A 87 6.38 -6.70 -1.80
C ILE A 87 5.87 -7.91 -1.00
N ALA A 88 5.20 -8.85 -1.67
CA ALA A 88 4.65 -10.06 -1.07
C ALA A 88 5.71 -10.91 -0.38
N ASN A 89 6.86 -11.09 -1.02
CA ASN A 89 7.92 -11.96 -0.51
C ASN A 89 8.81 -11.31 0.55
N GLN A 90 8.98 -9.98 0.52
CA GLN A 90 10.02 -9.32 1.34
C GLN A 90 9.47 -8.28 2.32
N TYR A 91 8.30 -7.69 2.05
CA TYR A 91 7.86 -6.48 2.76
C TYR A 91 6.56 -6.63 3.54
N VAL A 92 5.80 -7.72 3.39
CA VAL A 92 4.54 -7.91 4.13
C VAL A 92 4.73 -7.81 5.65
N ASP A 93 5.78 -8.44 6.21
CA ASP A 93 6.06 -8.33 7.66
C ASP A 93 6.53 -6.96 8.09
N SER A 94 7.30 -6.28 7.23
CA SER A 94 7.74 -4.90 7.48
C SER A 94 6.54 -3.93 7.47
N LEU A 95 5.61 -4.10 6.54
CA LEU A 95 4.39 -3.31 6.46
C LEU A 95 3.48 -3.57 7.66
N ALA A 96 3.33 -4.83 8.07
CA ALA A 96 2.55 -5.19 9.27
C ALA A 96 3.16 -4.58 10.53
N SER A 97 4.49 -4.59 10.64
CA SER A 97 5.21 -3.97 11.75
C SER A 97 5.02 -2.45 11.76
N ALA A 98 5.09 -1.80 10.60
CA ALA A 98 4.83 -0.36 10.46
C ALA A 98 3.39 0.00 10.84
N LEU A 99 2.41 -0.80 10.44
CA LEU A 99 1.01 -0.60 10.84
C LEU A 99 0.84 -0.69 12.35
N LYS A 100 1.39 -1.73 13.00
CA LYS A 100 1.32 -1.85 14.46
C LYS A 100 2.03 -0.73 15.20
N ALA A 101 3.16 -0.25 14.67
CA ALA A 101 3.87 0.88 15.27
C ALA A 101 3.03 2.17 15.25
N ASN A 102 2.25 2.40 14.19
CA ASN A 102 1.34 3.55 14.07
C ASN A 102 -0.02 3.32 14.77
N PHE A 103 -0.45 2.07 14.91
CA PHE A 103 -1.72 1.68 15.52
C PHE A 103 -1.48 0.62 16.60
N PRO A 104 -1.00 0.99 17.80
CA PRO A 104 -0.57 0.04 18.83
C PRO A 104 -1.67 -0.94 19.30
N ASN A 105 -2.93 -0.54 19.17
CA ASN A 105 -4.09 -1.37 19.54
C ASN A 105 -4.50 -2.37 18.44
N MET A 106 -3.88 -2.31 17.25
CA MET A 106 -4.13 -3.25 16.16
C MET A 106 -3.56 -4.63 16.50
N THR A 107 -4.35 -5.68 16.25
CA THR A 107 -3.88 -7.06 16.43
C THR A 107 -2.83 -7.43 15.39
N ALA A 108 -1.97 -8.41 15.69
CA ALA A 108 -0.99 -8.90 14.72
C ALA A 108 -1.65 -9.52 13.48
N VAL A 109 -2.78 -10.22 13.67
CA VAL A 109 -3.56 -10.82 12.58
C VAL A 109 -4.08 -9.75 11.63
N ASP A 110 -4.67 -8.67 12.17
CA ASP A 110 -5.17 -7.57 11.33
C ASP A 110 -4.04 -6.87 10.56
N ALA A 111 -2.93 -6.58 11.23
CA ALA A 111 -1.79 -5.92 10.61
C ALA A 111 -1.23 -6.75 9.45
N LYS A 112 -1.09 -8.07 9.65
CA LYS A 112 -0.61 -8.98 8.61
C LYS A 112 -1.63 -9.09 7.47
N ALA A 113 -2.91 -9.23 7.78
CA ALA A 113 -3.97 -9.29 6.78
C ALA A 113 -4.04 -8.02 5.92
N LEU A 114 -4.04 -6.83 6.53
CA LEU A 114 -4.01 -5.56 5.79
C LEU A 114 -2.77 -5.42 4.89
N SER A 115 -1.65 -6.02 5.31
CA SER A 115 -0.40 -5.98 4.54
C SER A 115 -0.42 -6.82 3.27
N TRP A 116 -1.35 -7.77 3.16
CA TRP A 116 -1.61 -8.54 1.95
C TRP A 116 -2.57 -7.85 0.97
N GLY A 117 -3.25 -6.77 1.38
CA GLY A 117 -4.18 -6.06 0.51
C GLY A 117 -3.47 -5.56 -0.76
N GLY A 118 -4.04 -5.86 -1.94
CA GLY A 118 -3.49 -5.47 -3.23
C GLY A 118 -2.44 -6.42 -3.82
N LEU A 119 -2.10 -7.52 -3.15
CA LEU A 119 -1.08 -8.49 -3.59
C LEU A 119 -1.68 -9.82 -4.07
N GLN A 120 -2.97 -9.84 -4.39
CA GLN A 120 -3.71 -11.05 -4.76
C GLN A 120 -3.32 -11.64 -6.12
N ASP A 121 -2.50 -10.93 -6.90
CA ASP A 121 -1.97 -11.35 -8.20
C ASP A 121 -0.57 -11.99 -8.11
N THR A 122 -0.08 -12.24 -6.90
CA THR A 122 1.29 -12.73 -6.67
C THR A 122 1.36 -14.24 -6.50
N ASN A 123 2.50 -14.85 -6.85
CA ASN A 123 2.72 -16.28 -6.64
C ASN A 123 2.68 -16.66 -5.14
N ALA A 124 3.09 -15.72 -4.27
CA ALA A 124 3.02 -15.92 -2.83
C ALA A 124 1.56 -15.96 -2.33
N TRP A 125 0.69 -15.15 -2.92
CA TRP A 125 -0.74 -15.21 -2.65
C TRP A 125 -1.36 -16.52 -3.16
N ASP A 126 -1.03 -16.93 -4.39
CA ASP A 126 -1.48 -18.21 -4.94
C ASP A 126 -1.10 -19.39 -4.02
N SER A 127 0.13 -19.37 -3.50
CA SER A 127 0.58 -20.38 -2.53
C SER A 127 -0.24 -20.38 -1.23
N ILE A 128 -0.64 -19.21 -0.72
CA ILE A 128 -1.53 -19.13 0.45
C ILE A 128 -2.90 -19.71 0.09
N GLN A 129 -3.45 -19.35 -1.06
CA GLN A 129 -4.77 -19.82 -1.47
C GLN A 129 -4.80 -21.34 -1.66
N ASP A 130 -3.73 -21.93 -2.22
CA ASP A 130 -3.64 -23.37 -2.48
C ASP A 130 -3.41 -24.20 -1.21
N ASN A 131 -2.59 -23.70 -0.28
CA ASN A 131 -2.16 -24.47 0.91
C ASN A 131 -2.90 -24.08 2.20
N HIS A 132 -3.46 -22.87 2.25
CA HIS A 132 -4.04 -22.23 3.42
C HIS A 132 -5.30 -21.42 3.03
N PHE A 133 -6.23 -22.08 2.33
CA PHE A 133 -7.44 -21.44 1.81
C PHE A 133 -8.22 -20.64 2.87
N GLU A 134 -8.42 -21.19 4.07
CA GLU A 134 -9.13 -20.50 5.16
C GLU A 134 -8.43 -19.20 5.58
N ASP A 135 -7.10 -19.20 5.64
CA ASP A 135 -6.30 -18.00 5.92
C ASP A 135 -6.49 -16.96 4.81
N SER A 136 -6.52 -17.38 3.54
CA SER A 136 -6.79 -16.46 2.41
C SER A 136 -8.15 -15.76 2.56
N GLN A 137 -9.19 -16.49 3.00
CA GLN A 137 -10.52 -15.94 3.20
C GLN A 137 -10.58 -15.01 4.42
N GLU A 138 -9.87 -15.33 5.50
CA GLU A 138 -9.76 -14.44 6.65
C GLU A 138 -9.08 -13.11 6.27
N ILE A 139 -7.98 -13.18 5.52
CA ILE A 139 -7.26 -11.99 5.04
C ILE A 139 -8.18 -11.10 4.20
N LEU A 140 -8.92 -11.68 3.25
CA LEU A 140 -9.88 -10.93 2.42
C LEU A 140 -11.01 -10.33 3.27
N SER A 141 -11.54 -11.09 4.23
CA SER A 141 -12.59 -10.62 5.16
C SER A 141 -12.14 -9.43 6.00
N ILE A 142 -10.91 -9.48 6.53
CA ILE A 142 -10.34 -8.39 7.32
C ILE A 142 -10.17 -7.14 6.45
N ASN A 143 -9.56 -7.26 5.26
CA ASN A 143 -9.40 -6.13 4.34
C ASN A 143 -10.74 -5.47 4.00
N ALA A 144 -11.75 -6.27 3.68
CA ALA A 144 -13.09 -5.77 3.38
C ALA A 144 -13.71 -4.98 4.56
N LYS A 145 -13.52 -5.46 5.80
CA LYS A 145 -14.01 -4.78 7.00
C LYS A 145 -13.33 -3.44 7.24
N TYR A 146 -12.02 -3.30 6.98
CA TYR A 146 -11.31 -2.03 7.15
C TYR A 146 -11.56 -1.03 6.01
N ARG A 147 -11.99 -1.50 4.82
CA ARG A 147 -12.25 -0.65 3.65
C ARG A 147 -13.54 0.17 3.74
N ILE A 148 -14.50 -0.21 4.60
CA ILE A 148 -15.84 0.41 4.64
C ILE A 148 -16.09 1.28 5.87
N ALA A 149 -16.92 2.30 5.72
CA ALA A 149 -17.10 3.38 6.72
C ALA A 149 -17.69 2.92 8.06
N ASN A 150 -18.42 1.80 8.07
CA ASN A 150 -19.03 1.22 9.28
C ASN A 150 -18.46 -0.15 9.63
N GLY A 151 -17.27 -0.45 9.14
CA GLY A 151 -16.57 -1.69 9.42
C GLY A 151 -15.63 -1.59 10.62
N LYS A 152 -14.47 -2.24 10.50
CA LYS A 152 -13.44 -2.32 11.54
C LYS A 152 -12.43 -1.18 11.40
N GLY A 153 -11.85 -0.74 12.53
CA GLY A 153 -10.79 0.27 12.55
C GLY A 153 -11.27 1.66 12.95
N THR A 154 -10.34 2.60 12.89
CA THR A 154 -10.54 3.98 13.33
C THR A 154 -11.04 4.82 12.16
N LYS A 155 -12.14 5.56 12.35
CA LYS A 155 -12.65 6.46 11.30
C LYS A 155 -11.77 7.70 11.19
N CYS A 156 -11.58 8.20 9.97
CA CYS A 156 -11.14 9.58 9.78
C CYS A 156 -12.17 10.50 10.45
N GLN A 157 -11.76 11.25 11.48
CA GLN A 157 -12.61 12.30 12.01
C GLN A 157 -12.64 13.41 10.96
N GLY A 158 -13.80 13.63 10.34
CA GLY A 158 -13.98 14.74 9.41
C GLY A 158 -13.66 16.06 10.13
N GLN A 159 -12.87 16.88 9.46
CA GLN A 159 -12.81 18.32 9.75
C GLN A 159 -14.15 18.97 9.41
#